data_AF-A0A3M2CWE9-F1
#
_entry.id   AF-A0A3M2CWE9-F1
#
_cell.length_a   1.000
_cell.length_b   1.000
_cell.length_c   1.000
_cell.angle_alpha   90.00
_cell.angle_beta   90.00
_cell.angle_gamma   90.00
#
_symmetry.space_group_name_H-M   'P 1'
#
loop_
_entity.id
_entity.type
_entity.pdbx_description
1 polymer ?
#
loop_
_entity_poly.entity_id
_entity_poly.type
_entity_poly.pdbx_seq_one_letter_code
_entity_poly.pdbx_strand_id
1 'polypeptide(L)'
;MAYPQKIISRLQNIKNAGEPKRVDCIGKDASFACGTAVQFALQIDKTEKRIIQAKFKTNGCGFAVAIADLLAEIITDKTLADLKGLERENLSRVIQAEFGELPSEKRQCLEMVLTALKAAFMDFRNRQIEEFAGEKALVCSCFGISEDTIEKLISGRKAKTVEDVGKLCRAGTGCGSCRFLIQEMLDSVLQVEEF
;
A
#
# COMPACT_ATOMS: atom_id res chain seq x y z
N MET A 1 20.99 22.50 15.09
CA MET A 1 20.34 21.31 15.70
C MET A 1 21.02 20.06 15.17
N ALA A 2 21.56 19.22 16.05
CA ALA A 2 22.18 17.95 15.67
C ALA A 2 21.09 16.90 15.41
N TYR A 3 21.24 16.09 14.37
CA TYR A 3 20.38 14.93 14.15
C TYR A 3 20.62 13.87 15.23
N PRO A 4 19.60 13.08 15.62
CA PRO A 4 19.81 11.88 16.43
C PRO A 4 20.83 10.95 15.76
N GLN A 5 21.69 10.30 16.55
CA GLN A 5 22.75 9.40 16.06
C GLN A 5 22.21 8.31 15.11
N LYS A 6 21.02 7.77 15.39
CA LYS A 6 20.38 6.77 14.52
C LYS A 6 19.99 7.31 13.15
N ILE A 7 19.55 8.58 13.06
CA ILE A 7 19.27 9.24 11.78
C ILE A 7 20.57 9.46 11.02
N ILE A 8 21.63 9.91 11.69
CA ILE A 8 22.95 10.10 11.07
C ILE A 8 23.46 8.76 10.50
N SER A 9 23.40 7.70 11.29
CA SER A 9 23.82 6.35 10.88
C SER A 9 23.05 5.87 9.64
N ARG A 10 21.73 6.06 9.60
CA ARG A 10 20.94 5.70 8.41
C ARG A 10 21.25 6.57 7.20
N LEU A 11 21.48 7.88 7.38
CA LEU A 11 21.88 8.78 6.29
C LEU A 11 23.23 8.40 5.67
N GLN A 12 24.14 7.80 6.45
CA GLN A 12 25.43 7.30 5.95
C GLN A 12 25.28 6.01 5.12
N ASN A 13 24.17 5.28 5.26
CA ASN A 13 23.94 3.98 4.61
C ASN A 13 22.53 3.89 4.01
N ILE A 14 22.17 4.85 3.15
CA ILE A 14 20.89 4.86 2.44
C ILE A 14 20.90 3.74 1.39
N LYS A 15 19.93 2.82 1.45
CA LYS A 15 19.85 1.66 0.55
C LYS A 15 18.80 1.84 -0.54
N ASN A 16 17.77 2.64 -0.28
CA ASN A 16 16.56 2.69 -1.09
C ASN A 16 16.38 3.98 -1.89
N ALA A 17 17.40 4.83 -1.96
CA ALA A 17 17.37 6.01 -2.83
C ALA A 17 17.40 5.62 -4.32
N GLY A 18 16.71 6.39 -5.15
CA GLY A 18 16.70 6.28 -6.61
C GLY A 18 15.36 5.82 -7.17
N GLU A 19 15.41 5.11 -8.28
CA GLU A 19 14.26 4.52 -8.96
C GLU A 19 14.56 3.06 -9.32
N PRO A 20 13.56 2.15 -9.27
CA PRO A 20 13.75 0.78 -9.70
C PRO A 20 13.88 0.71 -11.24
N LYS A 21 14.41 -0.39 -11.76
CA LYS A 21 14.56 -0.59 -13.22
C LYS A 21 13.21 -0.58 -13.95
N ARG A 22 12.18 -1.12 -13.31
CA ARG A 22 10.81 -1.15 -13.79
C ARG A 22 9.92 -0.54 -12.72
N VAL A 23 9.11 0.44 -13.11
CA VAL A 23 8.21 1.15 -12.21
C VAL A 23 6.78 0.75 -12.54
N ASP A 24 6.10 0.12 -11.59
CA ASP A 24 4.69 -0.23 -11.74
C ASP A 24 3.80 0.93 -11.30
N CYS A 25 4.16 1.60 -10.19
CA CYS A 25 3.42 2.75 -9.69
C CYS A 25 4.31 3.80 -9.04
N ILE A 26 3.81 5.04 -9.04
CA ILE A 26 4.50 6.21 -8.50
C ILE A 26 3.54 6.99 -7.60
N GLY A 27 4.04 7.40 -6.44
CA GLY A 27 3.33 8.32 -5.55
C GLY A 27 4.19 9.53 -5.25
N LYS A 28 3.57 10.70 -5.19
CA LYS A 28 4.27 11.96 -4.90
C LYS A 28 3.49 12.77 -3.89
N ASP A 29 4.22 13.49 -3.05
CA ASP A 29 3.67 14.57 -2.24
C ASP A 29 4.69 15.70 -2.12
N ALA A 30 4.20 16.93 -2.01
CA ALA A 30 5.04 18.11 -1.93
C ALA A 30 4.43 19.17 -1.01
N SER A 31 5.30 19.80 -0.23
CA SER A 31 4.93 20.92 0.63
C SER A 31 5.47 22.22 0.04
N PHE A 32 4.56 23.08 -0.39
CA PHE A 32 4.90 24.43 -0.85
C PHE A 32 5.43 25.32 0.27
N ALA A 33 5.09 25.02 1.54
CA ALA A 33 5.54 25.80 2.68
C ALA A 33 7.06 25.69 2.92
N CYS A 34 7.66 24.54 2.62
CA CYS A 34 9.08 24.28 2.86
C CYS A 34 9.86 23.81 1.61
N GLY A 35 9.22 23.79 0.44
CA GLY A 35 9.84 23.38 -0.83
C GLY A 35 10.26 21.90 -0.90
N THR A 36 9.80 21.08 0.05
CA THR A 36 10.13 19.64 0.08
C THR A 36 9.17 18.86 -0.80
N ALA A 37 9.71 17.92 -1.57
CA ALA A 37 8.98 16.94 -2.35
C ALA A 37 9.50 15.53 -2.05
N VAL A 38 8.60 14.57 -2.02
CA VAL A 38 8.89 13.14 -1.83
C VAL A 38 8.20 12.37 -2.95
N GLN A 39 8.92 11.43 -3.54
CA GLN A 39 8.40 10.51 -4.54
C GLN A 39 8.77 9.08 -4.14
N PHE A 40 7.79 8.17 -4.14
CA PHE A 40 8.00 6.73 -4.08
C PHE A 40 7.76 6.13 -5.46
N ALA A 41 8.63 5.21 -5.86
CA ALA A 41 8.49 4.38 -7.04
C ALA A 41 8.56 2.91 -6.61
N LEU A 42 7.51 2.16 -6.89
CA LEU A 42 7.39 0.76 -6.49
C LEU A 42 7.40 -0.15 -7.71
N GLN A 43 8.09 -1.28 -7.57
CA GLN A 43 8.03 -2.41 -8.48
C GLN A 43 7.23 -3.52 -7.80
N ILE A 44 6.17 -3.98 -8.46
CA ILE A 44 5.22 -4.96 -7.90
C ILE A 44 5.14 -6.17 -8.83
N ASP A 45 5.31 -7.35 -8.26
CA ASP A 45 4.99 -8.61 -8.93
C ASP A 45 3.47 -8.70 -9.10
N LYS A 46 2.96 -8.70 -10.33
CA LYS A 46 1.50 -8.75 -10.60
C LYS A 46 0.88 -10.11 -10.23
N THR A 47 1.66 -11.20 -10.20
CA THR A 47 1.20 -12.55 -9.89
C THR A 47 1.09 -12.75 -8.38
N GLU A 48 2.19 -12.49 -7.65
CA GLU A 48 2.20 -12.64 -6.20
C GLU A 48 1.64 -11.42 -5.46
N LYS A 49 1.45 -10.29 -6.16
CA LYS A 49 1.05 -9.01 -5.57
C LYS A 49 1.98 -8.63 -4.42
N ARG A 50 3.28 -8.82 -4.65
CA ARG A 50 4.42 -8.56 -3.74
C ARG A 50 5.22 -7.37 -4.24
N ILE A 51 5.66 -6.51 -3.32
CA ILE A 51 6.57 -5.42 -3.64
C ILE A 51 7.98 -6.00 -3.79
N ILE A 52 8.47 -6.08 -5.03
CA ILE A 52 9.83 -6.55 -5.34
C ILE A 52 10.84 -5.51 -4.87
N GLN A 53 10.53 -4.23 -5.11
CA GLN A 53 11.44 -3.14 -4.78
C GLN A 53 10.67 -1.86 -4.52
N ALA A 54 10.98 -1.19 -3.42
CA ALA A 54 10.56 0.17 -3.16
C ALA A 54 11.77 1.11 -3.20
N LYS A 55 11.70 2.15 -4.03
CA LYS A 55 12.71 3.21 -4.05
C LYS A 55 12.06 4.57 -3.85
N PHE A 56 12.85 5.54 -3.41
CA PHE A 56 12.39 6.90 -3.19
C PHE A 56 13.34 7.95 -3.74
N LYS A 57 12.78 9.12 -4.06
CA LYS A 57 13.51 10.36 -4.33
C LYS A 57 12.93 11.47 -3.47
N THR A 58 13.79 12.27 -2.84
CA THR A 58 13.35 13.44 -2.07
C THR A 58 14.46 14.50 -2.01
N ASN A 59 14.06 15.77 -1.99
CA ASN A 59 14.92 16.91 -1.68
C ASN A 59 14.69 17.43 -0.24
N GLY A 60 14.01 16.64 0.59
CA GLY A 60 13.68 17.02 1.97
C GLY A 60 14.86 16.96 2.93
N CYS A 61 14.62 17.39 4.16
CA CYS A 61 15.62 17.33 5.23
C CYS A 61 16.02 15.87 5.58
N GLY A 62 17.10 15.70 6.34
CA GLY A 62 17.62 14.37 6.71
C GLY A 62 16.60 13.47 7.42
N PHE A 63 15.62 14.05 8.13
CA PHE A 63 14.50 13.27 8.69
C PHE A 63 13.65 12.64 7.58
N ALA A 64 13.29 13.41 6.54
CA ALA A 64 12.48 12.90 5.44
C ALA A 64 13.21 11.78 4.68
N VAL A 65 14.51 11.93 4.45
CA VAL A 65 15.35 10.91 3.80
C VAL A 65 15.42 9.64 4.64
N ALA A 66 15.71 9.75 5.94
CA ALA A 66 15.83 8.59 6.82
C ALA A 66 14.48 7.84 7.00
N ILE A 67 13.38 8.58 7.12
CA ILE A 67 12.03 8.00 7.22
C ILE A 67 11.65 7.31 5.91
N ALA A 68 11.91 7.93 4.75
CA ALA A 68 11.59 7.34 3.46
C ALA A 68 12.40 6.06 3.19
N ASP A 69 13.69 6.04 3.57
CA ASP A 69 14.54 4.86 3.44
C ASP A 69 14.07 3.70 4.33
N LEU A 70 13.69 3.99 5.58
CA LEU A 70 13.12 3.00 6.51
C LEU A 70 11.79 2.44 6.00
N LEU A 71 10.89 3.30 5.53
CA LEU A 71 9.60 2.85 5.00
C LEU A 71 9.78 2.00 3.74
N ALA A 72 10.67 2.40 2.83
CA ALA A 72 11.01 1.59 1.65
C ALA A 72 11.57 0.22 2.04
N GLU A 73 12.42 0.13 3.08
CA GLU A 73 12.95 -1.13 3.59
C GLU A 73 11.84 -2.01 4.18
N ILE A 74 10.93 -1.44 4.98
CA ILE A 74 9.84 -2.19 5.62
C ILE A 74 8.87 -2.77 4.58
N ILE A 75 8.54 -2.03 3.54
CA ILE A 75 7.53 -2.47 2.56
C ILE A 75 8.11 -3.38 1.48
N THR A 76 9.44 -3.40 1.29
CA THR A 76 10.07 -4.32 0.34
C THR A 76 9.85 -5.76 0.79
N ASP A 77 9.62 -6.67 -0.17
CA ASP A 77 9.27 -8.09 0.00
C ASP A 77 7.93 -8.37 0.69
N LYS A 78 7.14 -7.35 1.06
CA LYS A 78 5.79 -7.55 1.61
C LYS A 78 4.73 -7.70 0.51
N THR A 79 3.68 -8.46 0.79
CA THR A 79 2.52 -8.56 -0.09
C THR A 79 1.54 -7.42 0.18
N LEU A 80 0.71 -7.04 -0.80
CA LEU A 80 -0.30 -5.99 -0.61
C LEU A 80 -1.31 -6.32 0.51
N ALA A 81 -1.49 -7.61 0.84
CA ALA A 81 -2.34 -8.05 1.96
C ALA A 81 -1.67 -7.76 3.32
N ASP A 82 -0.36 -7.95 3.43
CA ASP A 82 0.41 -7.70 4.66
C ASP A 82 0.43 -6.21 5.03
N LEU A 83 0.20 -5.33 4.06
CA LEU A 83 0.22 -3.88 4.25
C LEU A 83 -1.05 -3.34 4.92
N LYS A 84 -2.07 -4.16 5.16
CA LYS A 84 -3.27 -3.76 5.92
C LYS A 84 -2.94 -3.25 7.32
N GLY A 85 -1.80 -3.68 7.89
CA GLY A 85 -1.27 -3.19 9.15
C GLY A 85 -0.45 -1.90 9.09
N LEU A 86 -0.21 -1.31 7.91
CA LEU A 86 0.53 -0.06 7.76
C LEU A 86 -0.36 1.18 7.92
N GLU A 87 -1.26 1.13 8.91
CA GLU A 87 -2.02 2.29 9.35
C GLU A 87 -1.07 3.33 9.96
N ARG A 88 -1.50 4.59 9.97
CA ARG A 88 -0.67 5.74 10.38
C ARG A 88 -0.07 5.53 11.77
N GLU A 89 -0.85 4.95 12.67
CA GLU A 89 -0.52 4.66 14.06
C GLU A 89 0.60 3.63 14.16
N ASN A 90 0.52 2.55 13.37
CA ASN A 90 1.55 1.51 13.36
C ASN A 90 2.85 2.00 12.73
N LEU A 91 2.77 2.73 11.62
CA LEU A 91 3.96 3.31 10.99
C LEU A 91 4.65 4.33 11.89
N SER A 92 3.89 5.17 12.58
CA SER A 92 4.43 6.13 13.55
C SER A 92 5.16 5.43 14.69
N ARG A 93 4.62 4.31 15.21
CA ARG A 93 5.28 3.50 16.24
C ARG A 93 6.59 2.88 15.74
N VAL A 94 6.62 2.34 14.54
CA VAL A 94 7.85 1.75 13.97
C VAL A 94 8.93 2.81 13.81
N ILE A 95 8.56 4.00 13.34
CA ILE A 95 9.47 5.13 13.16
C ILE A 95 9.99 5.66 14.51
N GLN A 96 9.13 5.70 15.52
CA GLN A 96 9.53 6.06 16.89
C GLN A 96 10.43 5.00 17.54
N ALA A 97 10.17 3.71 17.30
CA ALA A 97 11.03 2.63 17.77
C ALA A 97 12.43 2.72 17.14
N GLU A 98 12.49 3.04 15.84
CA GLU A 98 13.74 3.17 15.13
C GLU A 98 14.47 4.47 15.50
N PHE A 99 13.87 5.65 15.34
CA PHE A 99 14.56 6.95 15.48
C PHE A 99 14.36 7.65 16.82
N GLY A 100 13.53 7.11 17.72
CA GLY A 100 13.09 7.77 18.95
C GLY A 100 11.93 8.74 18.70
N GLU A 101 11.56 9.50 19.74
CA GLU A 101 10.55 10.55 19.60
C GLU A 101 11.02 11.61 18.59
N LEU A 102 10.24 11.77 17.52
CA LEU A 102 10.46 12.84 16.56
C LEU A 102 10.03 14.17 17.18
N PRO A 103 10.85 15.23 17.09
CA PRO A 103 10.44 16.57 17.48
C PRO A 103 9.11 16.96 16.82
N SER A 104 8.24 17.67 17.54
CA SER A 104 6.90 18.07 17.06
C SER A 104 6.96 18.77 15.70
N GLU A 105 7.97 19.60 15.49
CA GLU A 105 8.23 20.33 14.24
C GLU A 105 8.52 19.42 13.03
N LYS A 106 8.93 18.17 13.25
CA LYS A 106 9.28 17.20 12.20
C LYS A 106 8.17 16.21 11.87
N ARG A 107 7.02 16.31 12.54
CA ARG A 107 5.83 15.51 12.20
C ARG A 107 5.35 15.75 10.78
N GLN A 108 5.49 16.97 10.25
CA GLN A 108 5.13 17.25 8.86
C GLN A 108 5.96 16.43 7.86
N CYS A 109 7.26 16.22 8.14
CA CYS A 109 8.11 15.38 7.28
C CYS A 109 7.61 13.92 7.27
N LEU A 110 7.17 13.42 8.42
CA LEU A 110 6.56 12.09 8.50
C LEU A 110 5.28 12.01 7.67
N GLU A 111 4.34 12.96 7.86
CA GLU A 111 3.07 12.96 7.13
C GLU A 111 3.24 13.02 5.62
N MET A 112 4.20 13.82 5.14
CA MET A 112 4.47 13.92 3.70
C MET A 112 4.99 12.60 3.12
N VAL A 113 5.92 11.94 3.81
CA VAL A 113 6.46 10.66 3.34
C VAL A 113 5.36 9.59 3.34
N LEU A 114 4.51 9.56 4.37
CA LEU A 114 3.36 8.66 4.44
C LEU A 114 2.34 8.93 3.32
N THR A 115 2.08 10.21 3.02
CA THR A 115 1.15 10.63 1.97
C THR A 115 1.67 10.24 0.59
N ALA A 116 2.96 10.48 0.31
CA ALA A 116 3.60 10.05 -0.94
C ALA A 116 3.55 8.53 -1.10
N LEU A 117 3.77 7.76 -0.03
CA LEU A 117 3.67 6.30 -0.06
C LEU A 117 2.23 5.82 -0.33
N LYS A 118 1.24 6.41 0.34
CA LYS A 118 -0.18 6.13 0.08
C LYS A 118 -0.58 6.45 -1.35
N ALA A 119 -0.10 7.58 -1.88
CA ALA A 119 -0.32 7.96 -3.27
C ALA A 119 0.23 6.90 -4.25
N ALA A 120 1.37 6.26 -3.94
CA ALA A 120 1.93 5.21 -4.79
C ALA A 120 1.02 3.96 -4.83
N PHE A 121 0.40 3.60 -3.70
CA PHE A 121 -0.58 2.52 -3.66
C PHE A 121 -1.90 2.87 -4.36
N MET A 122 -2.31 4.14 -4.30
CA MET A 122 -3.47 4.62 -5.05
C MET A 122 -3.22 4.58 -6.56
N ASP A 123 -2.05 5.04 -7.02
CA ASP A 123 -1.64 4.94 -8.43
C ASP A 123 -1.64 3.49 -8.91
N PHE A 124 -1.14 2.55 -8.10
CA PHE A 124 -1.22 1.12 -8.44
C PHE A 124 -2.67 0.65 -8.64
N ARG A 125 -3.59 1.01 -7.73
CA ARG A 125 -5.01 0.63 -7.84
C ARG A 125 -5.68 1.24 -9.06
N ASN A 126 -5.39 2.51 -9.35
CA ASN A 126 -5.94 3.19 -10.52
C ASN A 126 -5.48 2.51 -11.82
N ARG A 127 -4.20 2.14 -11.91
CA ARG A 127 -3.68 1.37 -13.06
C ARG A 127 -4.35 0.01 -13.18
N GLN A 128 -4.65 -0.68 -12.07
CA GLN A 128 -5.40 -1.93 -12.13
C GLN A 128 -6.81 -1.73 -12.70
N ILE A 129 -7.43 -0.57 -12.50
CA ILE A 129 -8.73 -0.22 -13.06
C ILE A 129 -8.60 0.11 -14.55
N GLU A 130 -7.60 0.90 -14.94
CA GLU A 130 -7.35 1.29 -16.34
C GLU A 130 -6.94 0.11 -17.23
N GLU A 131 -6.13 -0.82 -16.70
CA GLU A 131 -5.66 -2.02 -17.41
C GLU A 131 -6.75 -3.11 -17.49
N PHE A 132 -7.86 -2.98 -16.76
CA PHE A 132 -8.87 -4.02 -16.69
C PHE A 132 -9.77 -4.01 -17.93
N ALA A 133 -9.73 -5.11 -18.68
CA ALA A 133 -10.51 -5.32 -19.90
C ALA A 133 -11.60 -6.40 -19.74
N GLY A 134 -12.05 -6.68 -18.51
CA GLY A 134 -13.08 -7.69 -18.27
C GLY A 134 -14.50 -7.19 -18.56
N GLU A 135 -15.40 -8.11 -18.88
CA GLU A 135 -16.79 -7.80 -19.22
C GLU A 135 -17.62 -7.32 -18.01
N LYS A 136 -17.33 -7.86 -16.82
CA LYS A 136 -17.98 -7.46 -15.56
C LYS A 136 -17.09 -6.56 -14.71
N ALA A 137 -17.70 -5.72 -13.90
CA ALA A 137 -17.00 -4.69 -13.12
C ALA A 137 -15.95 -5.27 -12.15
N LEU A 138 -14.95 -4.45 -11.81
CA LEU A 138 -13.99 -4.77 -10.76
C LEU A 138 -14.63 -4.58 -9.37
N VAL A 139 -14.68 -5.66 -8.60
CA VAL A 139 -15.09 -5.63 -7.20
C VAL A 139 -13.91 -5.29 -6.29
N CYS A 140 -12.70 -5.79 -6.61
CA CYS A 140 -11.49 -5.50 -5.83
C CYS A 140 -10.38 -4.88 -6.69
N SER A 141 -10.20 -3.56 -6.60
CA SER A 141 -9.12 -2.84 -7.31
C SER A 141 -7.72 -3.09 -6.76
N CYS A 142 -7.58 -3.58 -5.52
CA CYS A 142 -6.26 -3.90 -4.94
C CYS A 142 -5.61 -5.10 -5.63
N PHE A 143 -6.41 -6.10 -5.95
CA PHE A 143 -5.94 -7.38 -6.50
C PHE A 143 -6.43 -7.61 -7.94
N GLY A 144 -7.26 -6.71 -8.48
CA GLY A 144 -7.80 -6.82 -9.83
C GLY A 144 -8.86 -7.92 -9.96
N ILE A 145 -9.70 -8.11 -8.93
CA ILE A 145 -10.72 -9.17 -8.93
C ILE A 145 -12.05 -8.63 -9.43
N SER A 146 -12.57 -9.26 -10.48
CA SER A 146 -13.86 -8.96 -11.08
C SER A 146 -15.02 -9.61 -10.35
N GLU A 147 -16.21 -9.08 -10.57
CA GLU A 147 -17.48 -9.65 -10.13
C GLU A 147 -17.65 -11.10 -10.61
N ASP A 148 -17.38 -11.36 -11.90
CA ASP A 148 -17.45 -12.71 -12.49
C ASP A 148 -16.58 -13.74 -11.74
N THR A 149 -15.39 -13.33 -11.29
CA THR A 149 -14.51 -14.21 -10.51
C THR A 149 -15.15 -14.59 -9.18
N ILE A 150 -15.79 -13.62 -8.51
CA ILE A 150 -16.41 -13.82 -7.20
C ILE A 150 -17.69 -14.65 -7.35
N GLU A 151 -18.54 -14.34 -8.32
CA GLU A 151 -19.74 -15.13 -8.63
C GLU A 151 -19.39 -16.60 -8.90
N LYS A 152 -18.35 -16.88 -9.69
CA LYS A 152 -17.88 -18.26 -9.96
C LYS A 152 -17.46 -19.00 -8.69
N LEU A 153 -16.89 -18.29 -7.71
CA LEU A 153 -16.50 -18.89 -6.42
C LEU A 153 -17.72 -19.16 -5.52
N ILE A 154 -18.71 -18.26 -5.53
CA ILE A 154 -19.95 -18.39 -4.75
C ILE A 154 -20.82 -19.50 -5.34
N SER A 155 -21.14 -19.43 -6.64
CA SER A 155 -21.96 -20.42 -7.36
C SER A 155 -21.31 -21.81 -7.38
N GLY A 156 -19.98 -21.88 -7.38
CA GLY A 156 -19.23 -23.13 -7.24
C GLY A 156 -19.23 -23.71 -5.82
N ARG A 157 -19.94 -23.09 -4.86
CA ARG A 157 -19.98 -23.42 -3.42
C ARG A 157 -18.59 -23.50 -2.76
N LYS A 158 -17.60 -22.79 -3.31
CA LYS A 158 -16.24 -22.74 -2.77
C LYS A 158 -16.06 -21.68 -1.70
N ALA A 159 -16.88 -20.62 -1.73
CA ALA A 159 -16.87 -19.55 -0.74
C ALA A 159 -18.26 -19.32 -0.14
N LYS A 160 -18.37 -19.29 1.19
CA LYS A 160 -19.62 -18.97 1.91
C LYS A 160 -19.51 -17.71 2.77
N THR A 161 -18.29 -17.23 2.98
CA THR A 161 -17.99 -16.06 3.79
C THR A 161 -17.03 -15.14 3.04
N VAL A 162 -16.98 -13.87 3.43
CA VAL A 162 -16.01 -12.90 2.90
C VAL A 162 -14.57 -13.40 3.14
N GLU A 163 -14.34 -14.10 4.25
CA GLU A 163 -13.07 -14.74 4.58
C GLU A 163 -12.68 -15.83 3.59
N ASP A 164 -13.63 -16.66 3.16
CA ASP A 164 -13.38 -17.71 2.17
C ASP A 164 -13.05 -17.12 0.79
N VAL A 165 -13.77 -16.07 0.39
CA VAL A 165 -13.44 -15.30 -0.83
C VAL A 165 -12.02 -14.75 -0.73
N GLY A 166 -11.66 -14.17 0.42
CA GLY A 166 -10.31 -13.68 0.68
C GLY A 166 -9.23 -14.76 0.61
N LYS A 167 -9.50 -15.98 1.11
CA LYS A 167 -8.54 -17.10 1.01
C LYS A 167 -8.35 -17.57 -0.44
N LEU A 168 -9.41 -17.56 -1.25
CA LEU A 168 -9.39 -18.14 -2.60
C LEU A 168 -8.88 -17.17 -3.67
N CYS A 169 -9.26 -15.89 -3.61
CA CYS A 169 -8.89 -14.91 -4.63
C CYS A 169 -8.29 -13.61 -4.07
N ARG A 170 -8.02 -13.54 -2.76
CA ARG A 170 -7.44 -12.37 -2.07
C ARG A 170 -8.33 -11.12 -2.03
N ALA A 171 -9.51 -11.14 -2.64
CA ALA A 171 -10.45 -10.03 -2.51
C ALA A 171 -10.83 -9.81 -1.03
N GLY A 172 -10.79 -8.57 -0.57
CA GLY A 172 -11.11 -8.21 0.82
C GLY A 172 -9.96 -8.34 1.83
N THR A 173 -8.77 -8.80 1.43
CA THR A 173 -7.59 -8.93 2.33
C THR A 173 -6.64 -7.73 2.31
N GLY A 174 -6.75 -6.86 1.29
CA GLY A 174 -5.92 -5.66 1.12
C GLY A 174 -6.47 -4.49 1.94
N CYS A 175 -7.02 -3.46 1.28
CA CYS A 175 -7.64 -2.34 2.02
C CYS A 175 -8.97 -2.67 2.71
N GLY A 176 -9.62 -3.76 2.31
CA GLY A 176 -10.92 -4.16 2.86
C GLY A 176 -12.13 -3.38 2.31
N SER A 177 -11.96 -2.37 1.46
CA SER A 177 -13.08 -1.56 0.95
C SER A 177 -14.14 -2.38 0.17
N CYS A 178 -13.74 -3.48 -0.46
CA CYS A 178 -14.65 -4.35 -1.21
C CYS A 178 -15.39 -5.38 -0.34
N ARG A 179 -15.11 -5.46 0.97
CA ARG A 179 -15.70 -6.49 1.86
C ARG A 179 -17.22 -6.36 1.97
N PHE A 180 -17.74 -5.13 2.01
CA PHE A 180 -19.18 -4.88 2.04
C PHE A 180 -19.86 -5.39 0.76
N LEU A 181 -19.31 -5.04 -0.41
CA LEU A 181 -19.83 -5.51 -1.70
C LEU A 181 -19.75 -7.04 -1.84
N ILE A 182 -18.67 -7.66 -1.36
CA ILE A 182 -18.55 -9.13 -1.33
C ILE A 182 -19.64 -9.77 -0.46
N GLN A 183 -19.96 -9.15 0.69
CA GLN A 183 -21.02 -9.64 1.57
C GLN A 183 -22.39 -9.55 0.89
N GLU A 184 -22.71 -8.43 0.25
CA GLU A 184 -23.96 -8.26 -0.51
C GLU A 184 -24.11 -9.32 -1.63
N MET A 185 -23.01 -9.65 -2.32
CA MET A 185 -23.01 -10.71 -3.35
C MET A 185 -23.27 -12.10 -2.75
N LEU A 186 -22.73 -12.39 -1.57
CA LEU A 186 -22.98 -13.65 -0.84
C LEU A 186 -24.43 -13.74 -0.38
N ASP A 187 -24.96 -12.66 0.20
CA ASP A 187 -26.33 -12.60 0.73
C ASP A 187 -27.37 -12.74 -0.38
N SER A 188 -27.12 -12.13 -1.55
CA SER A 188 -27.98 -12.23 -2.73
C SER A 188 -28.16 -13.67 -3.23
N VAL A 189 -27.14 -14.53 -3.08
CA VAL A 189 -27.22 -15.94 -3.51
C VAL A 189 -27.89 -16.81 -2.45
N LEU A 190 -27.68 -16.51 -1.16
CA LEU A 190 -28.30 -17.24 -0.05
C LEU A 190 -29.82 -17.01 0.02
N GLN A 191 -30.31 -15.81 -0.30
CA GLN A 191 -31.75 -15.51 -0.33
C GLN A 191 -32.51 -16.26 -1.44
N VAL A 192 -31.82 -16.71 -2.49
CA VAL A 192 -32.42 -17.51 -3.58
C VAL A 192 -32.57 -18.98 -3.17
N GLU A 193 -31.84 -19.46 -2.17
CA GLU A 193 -31.90 -20.86 -1.71
C GLU A 193 -32.99 -21.12 -0.64
N GLU A 194 -33.66 -20.09 -0.12
CA GLU A 194 -34.75 -20.21 0.88
C GLU A 194 -36.17 -20.35 0.28
N PHE A 195 -36.30 -20.37 -1.05
CA PHE A 195 -37.56 -20.60 -1.79
C PHE A 195 -37.50 -21.88 -2.61
#